data_AF-H3BHG8-F1
#
_entry.id   AF-H3BHG8-F1
#
_cell.length_a   1.000
_cell.length_b   1.000
_cell.length_c   1.000
_cell.angle_alpha   90.00
_cell.angle_beta   90.00
_cell.angle_gamma   90.00
#
_symmetry.space_group_name_H-M   'P 1'
#
loop_
_entity.id
_entity.type
_entity.pdbx_description
1 polymer ?
#
loop_
_entity_poly.entity_id
_entity_poly.type
_entity_poly.pdbx_seq_one_letter_code
_entity_poly.pdbx_strand_id
1 'polypeptide(L)'
;SRRWFSIQNSQLVYQKKLKDALTVVVEDLRLCSVKPCEDIERRFCFEVVSPTKSCMLQADSEKLRQSWIQAVQASIASAYREGPDNCYIERLDRTASPSTSSIDSASDSRDRSVKGESILQRVQSIAGNDQCCDCGQVDPRWASINLGIILCIECSGIHRSLGVHCSKVRSLTLDSWEPELLKLMCELGNSAINQIYEARCEELLLKKPTSGSSRQDKEAWIKAKYVEKKFLKKLPSGEGLAESERKPRRWSVKKCQRHNSSTKAPSARRKYRQEAGSASPATLSSETAAALERKFRRDSLFCPDELDSLFSYFDTGNGPRSPAGLSSDSGLGGSTDGSNDVLVFGSVVDSVTEEECEVSEESSGEAEIEQEGSDSEDVRELHPGMLIYKAAQARNLPVMAAALAHGADVNWINDEGENKTPLIQAVIGGSLIACEFLLQNGADVNQKDIRGRAPLHHATYLGHTGQVCLFLKRGANQHAVDEDGQDPLSIAVQAANADIVTLLRLARMNEEMREADGPFGQPGDATYLDIFREFSHMASNNPEKLNRRSVHFSHSYR
;
A
#
# COMPACT_ATOMS: atom_id res chain seq x y z
N SER A 1 -46.18 17.70 22.45
CA SER A 1 -46.53 18.69 21.40
C SER A 1 -45.65 18.44 20.18
N ARG A 2 -46.21 18.56 18.97
CA ARG A 2 -45.44 18.38 17.72
C ARG A 2 -44.38 19.48 17.60
N ARG A 3 -43.16 19.11 17.21
CA ARG A 3 -42.02 20.01 17.01
C ARG A 3 -41.49 19.81 15.60
N TRP A 4 -41.00 20.88 14.98
CA TRP A 4 -40.45 20.85 13.64
C TRP A 4 -38.94 20.84 13.74
N PHE A 5 -38.30 19.80 13.22
CA PHE A 5 -36.85 19.63 13.26
C PHE A 5 -36.24 20.00 11.90
N SER A 6 -35.03 20.54 11.91
CA SER A 6 -34.23 20.82 10.72
C SER A 6 -32.75 20.67 11.04
N ILE A 7 -31.95 20.36 10.03
CA ILE A 7 -30.49 20.32 10.13
C ILE A 7 -29.96 21.59 9.47
N GLN A 8 -29.19 22.39 10.22
CA GLN A 8 -28.61 23.65 9.73
C GLN A 8 -27.18 23.79 10.26
N ASN A 9 -26.23 24.11 9.39
CA ASN A 9 -24.82 24.34 9.75
C ASN A 9 -24.23 23.23 10.65
N SER A 10 -24.47 21.96 10.28
CA SER A 10 -24.03 20.79 11.08
C SER A 10 -24.62 20.71 12.49
N GLN A 11 -25.75 21.39 12.75
CA GLN A 11 -26.50 21.34 14.01
C GLN A 11 -27.88 20.74 13.77
N LEU A 12 -28.40 20.01 14.77
CA LEU A 12 -29.80 19.58 14.80
C LEU A 12 -30.60 20.56 15.65
N VAL A 13 -31.55 21.26 15.03
CA VAL A 13 -32.35 22.29 15.69
C VAL A 13 -33.84 21.98 15.58
N TYR A 14 -34.63 22.53 16.50
CA TYR A 14 -36.10 22.46 16.41
C TYR A 14 -36.77 23.79 16.69
N GLN A 15 -37.98 23.95 16.15
CA GLN A 15 -38.89 25.06 16.42
C GLN A 15 -40.28 24.55 16.83
N LYS A 16 -40.95 25.29 17.71
CA LYS A 16 -42.32 24.96 18.17
C LYS A 16 -43.39 25.59 17.27
N LYS A 17 -43.15 26.79 16.74
CA LYS A 17 -43.98 27.48 15.74
C LYS A 17 -43.11 28.07 14.62
N LEU A 18 -43.71 28.36 13.47
CA LEU A 18 -43.06 28.84 12.23
C LEU A 18 -42.32 30.20 12.33
N LYS A 19 -42.22 30.79 13.52
CA LYS A 19 -41.50 32.05 13.80
C LYS A 19 -40.78 32.05 15.16
N ASP A 20 -40.68 30.91 15.83
CA ASP A 20 -39.98 30.83 17.11
C ASP A 20 -38.47 30.74 16.89
N ALA A 21 -37.68 31.21 17.87
CA ALA A 21 -36.23 31.03 17.86
C ALA A 21 -35.86 29.53 17.81
N LEU A 22 -34.93 29.19 16.92
CA LEU A 22 -34.43 27.83 16.77
C LEU A 22 -33.75 27.40 18.07
N THR A 23 -34.21 26.29 18.63
CA THR A 23 -33.57 25.69 19.80
C THR A 23 -32.64 24.57 19.35
N VAL A 24 -31.37 24.67 19.71
CA VAL A 24 -30.37 23.66 19.37
C VAL A 24 -30.58 22.40 20.22
N VAL A 25 -30.79 21.27 19.55
CA VAL A 25 -30.89 19.94 20.19
C VAL A 25 -29.50 19.36 20.36
N VAL A 26 -28.69 19.49 19.31
CA VAL A 26 -27.31 19.01 19.18
C VAL A 26 -26.50 20.10 18.48
N GLU A 27 -25.43 20.54 19.13
CA GLU A 27 -24.58 21.64 18.68
C GLU A 27 -23.60 21.25 17.58
N ASP A 28 -23.18 19.98 17.55
CA ASP A 28 -22.26 19.46 16.55
C ASP A 28 -22.60 18.02 16.17
N LEU A 29 -23.15 17.87 14.96
CA LEU A 29 -23.50 16.56 14.42
C LEU A 29 -22.26 15.72 14.08
N ARG A 30 -21.06 16.29 13.91
CA ARG A 30 -19.85 15.49 13.57
C ARG A 30 -19.61 14.40 14.59
N LEU A 31 -19.76 14.73 15.86
CA LEU A 31 -19.50 13.80 16.97
C LEU A 31 -20.68 12.89 17.28
N CYS A 32 -21.72 12.87 16.43
CA CYS A 32 -22.95 12.15 16.69
C CYS A 32 -23.04 10.83 15.91
N SER A 33 -23.75 9.88 16.48
CA SER A 33 -24.25 8.69 15.79
C SER A 33 -25.77 8.70 15.80
N VAL A 34 -26.39 8.09 14.79
CA VAL A 34 -27.84 7.93 14.73
C VAL A 34 -28.18 6.46 14.54
N LYS A 35 -29.09 5.96 15.38
CA LYS A 35 -29.49 4.55 15.39
C LYS A 35 -31.00 4.41 15.31
N PRO A 36 -31.52 3.44 14.54
CA PRO A 36 -32.91 3.06 14.64
C PRO A 36 -33.20 2.53 16.05
N CYS A 37 -34.28 2.97 16.67
CA CYS A 37 -34.70 2.47 17.98
C CYS A 37 -35.99 1.67 17.81
N GLU A 38 -35.91 0.37 18.10
CA GLU A 38 -37.07 -0.54 18.10
C GLU A 38 -37.63 -0.62 19.51
N ASP A 39 -38.44 0.37 19.88
CA ASP A 39 -39.17 0.40 21.15
C ASP A 39 -40.56 -0.21 20.95
N ILE A 40 -40.91 -1.19 21.80
CA ILE A 40 -42.18 -1.93 21.77
C ILE A 40 -43.37 -1.00 22.11
N GLU A 41 -43.12 0.10 22.82
CA GLU A 41 -44.17 1.05 23.22
C GLU A 41 -44.33 2.25 22.27
N ARG A 42 -43.29 2.61 21.51
CA ARG A 42 -43.28 3.82 20.66
C ARG A 42 -42.82 3.54 19.24
N ARG A 43 -43.78 3.55 18.30
CA ARG A 43 -43.51 3.31 16.87
C ARG A 43 -42.79 4.48 16.21
N PHE A 44 -41.92 4.13 15.26
CA PHE A 44 -41.18 5.02 14.37
C PHE A 44 -40.15 5.94 15.04
N CYS A 45 -39.48 5.42 16.07
CA CYS A 45 -38.46 6.15 16.81
C CYS A 45 -37.05 5.92 16.27
N PHE A 46 -36.20 6.93 16.43
CA PHE A 46 -34.77 6.86 16.18
C PHE A 46 -34.04 7.72 17.19
N GLU A 47 -32.81 7.34 17.51
CA GLU A 47 -32.01 7.99 18.53
C GLU A 47 -30.80 8.67 17.88
N VAL A 48 -30.58 9.95 18.23
CA VAL A 48 -29.36 10.68 17.89
C VAL A 48 -28.55 10.82 19.17
N VAL A 49 -27.38 10.17 19.18
CA VAL A 49 -26.47 10.10 20.32
C VAL A 49 -25.26 10.97 20.04
N SER A 50 -25.04 11.96 20.90
CA SER A 50 -23.82 12.77 20.97
C SER A 50 -23.07 12.46 22.27
N PRO A 51 -21.77 12.82 22.40
CA PRO A 51 -20.98 12.50 23.59
C PRO A 51 -21.54 13.09 24.88
N THR A 52 -22.28 14.20 24.78
CA THR A 52 -22.84 14.93 25.92
C THR A 52 -24.34 14.71 26.10
N LYS A 53 -25.02 14.11 25.13
CA LYS A 53 -26.48 14.02 25.12
C LYS A 53 -27.00 12.94 24.16
N SER A 54 -27.92 12.12 24.64
CA SER A 54 -28.77 11.31 23.76
C SER A 54 -30.16 11.91 23.64
N CYS A 55 -30.71 11.93 22.42
CA CYS A 55 -32.10 12.32 22.17
C CYS A 55 -32.84 11.31 21.31
N MET A 56 -34.00 10.87 21.80
CA MET A 56 -34.93 10.02 21.07
C MET A 56 -35.96 10.88 20.34
N LEU A 57 -36.09 10.68 19.03
CA LEU A 57 -36.99 11.39 18.14
C LEU A 57 -37.98 10.43 17.50
N GLN A 58 -39.24 10.85 17.40
CA GLN A 58 -40.31 10.06 16.81
C GLN A 58 -40.79 10.70 15.51
N ALA A 59 -40.81 9.93 14.43
CA ALA A 59 -41.34 10.35 13.14
C ALA A 59 -42.81 9.98 12.98
N ASP A 60 -43.53 10.67 12.10
CA ASP A 60 -44.96 10.39 11.85
C ASP A 60 -45.20 9.11 11.04
N SER A 61 -44.17 8.57 10.38
CA SER A 61 -44.25 7.33 9.62
C SER A 61 -42.89 6.64 9.51
N GLU A 62 -42.89 5.34 9.25
CA GLU A 62 -41.68 4.55 9.02
C GLU A 62 -40.82 5.10 7.87
N LYS A 63 -41.46 5.54 6.78
CA LYS A 63 -40.76 6.14 5.64
C LYS A 63 -40.05 7.44 6.03
N LEU A 64 -40.70 8.28 6.84
CA LEU A 64 -40.09 9.52 7.34
C LEU A 64 -38.98 9.23 8.35
N ARG A 65 -39.11 8.20 9.18
CA ARG A 65 -38.06 7.75 10.10
C ARG A 65 -36.79 7.39 9.33
N GLN A 66 -36.92 6.54 8.31
CA GLN A 66 -35.79 6.15 7.45
C GLN A 66 -35.17 7.36 6.73
N SER A 67 -36.00 8.25 6.20
CA SER A 67 -35.54 9.48 5.54
C SER A 67 -34.78 10.39 6.49
N TRP A 68 -35.23 10.50 7.75
CA TRP A 68 -34.56 11.30 8.78
C TRP A 68 -33.25 10.69 9.25
N ILE A 69 -33.19 9.37 9.45
CA ILE A 69 -31.94 8.67 9.78
C ILE A 69 -30.92 8.91 8.65
N GLN A 70 -31.32 8.72 7.40
CA GLN A 70 -30.45 8.94 6.24
C GLN A 70 -29.98 10.41 6.13
N ALA A 71 -30.87 11.37 6.36
CA ALA A 71 -30.53 12.79 6.32
C ALA A 71 -29.53 13.18 7.41
N VAL A 72 -29.69 12.65 8.63
CA VAL A 72 -28.75 12.86 9.74
C VAL A 72 -27.41 12.20 9.43
N GLN A 73 -27.38 10.94 8.96
CA GLN A 73 -26.14 10.26 8.54
C GLN A 73 -25.41 11.00 7.43
N ALA A 74 -26.13 11.47 6.41
CA ALA A 74 -25.54 12.25 5.32
C ALA A 74 -24.96 13.58 5.81
N SER A 75 -25.63 14.23 6.77
CA SER A 75 -25.16 15.48 7.38
C SER A 75 -23.92 15.27 8.25
N ILE A 76 -23.88 14.20 9.05
CA ILE A 76 -22.69 13.78 9.81
C ILE A 76 -21.52 13.55 8.84
N ALA A 77 -21.74 12.77 7.78
CA ALA A 77 -20.73 12.47 6.78
C ALA A 77 -20.25 13.71 6.01
N SER A 78 -21.12 14.69 5.76
CA SER A 78 -20.73 15.96 5.14
C SER A 78 -19.91 16.83 6.08
N ALA A 79 -20.29 16.89 7.35
CA ALA A 79 -19.60 17.67 8.35
C ALA A 79 -18.20 17.10 8.67
N TYR A 80 -17.94 15.81 8.44
CA TYR A 80 -16.59 15.23 8.49
C TYR A 80 -15.70 15.63 7.31
N ARG A 81 -16.28 15.95 6.15
CA ARG A 81 -15.54 16.36 4.95
C ARG A 81 -15.18 17.85 4.96
N GLU A 82 -16.00 18.66 5.62
CA GLU A 82 -15.76 20.10 5.81
C GLU A 82 -14.97 20.31 7.12
N GLY A 83 -13.64 20.27 7.03
CA GLY A 83 -12.75 20.59 8.15
C GLY A 83 -12.95 22.02 8.68
N PRO A 84 -12.48 22.33 9.91
CA PRO A 84 -12.79 23.58 10.62
C PRO A 84 -12.29 24.87 9.93
N ASP A 85 -11.45 24.77 8.91
CA ASP A 85 -10.78 25.92 8.30
C ASP A 85 -11.53 26.55 7.11
N ASN A 86 -12.64 25.96 6.64
CA ASN A 86 -13.40 26.51 5.50
C ASN A 86 -14.60 27.40 5.88
N CYS A 87 -14.99 27.48 7.15
CA CYS A 87 -16.20 28.21 7.57
C CYS A 87 -16.00 29.74 7.68
N TYR A 88 -14.77 30.26 7.50
CA TYR A 88 -14.50 31.69 7.67
C TYR A 88 -14.50 32.50 6.36
N ILE A 89 -14.43 31.86 5.20
CA ILE A 89 -14.32 32.56 3.90
C ILE A 89 -15.68 32.81 3.22
N GLU A 90 -16.72 32.01 3.48
CA GLU A 90 -18.03 32.18 2.82
C GLU A 90 -18.93 33.28 3.41
N ARG A 91 -18.51 33.99 4.48
CA ARG A 91 -19.35 35.03 5.11
C ARG A 91 -19.33 36.40 4.45
N LEU A 92 -18.63 36.60 3.32
CA LEU A 92 -18.57 37.90 2.65
C LEU A 92 -19.34 38.02 1.33
N ASP A 93 -19.74 36.94 0.67
CA ASP A 93 -20.58 37.04 -0.54
C ASP A 93 -22.06 36.85 -0.23
N ARG A 94 -22.60 37.93 0.35
CA ARG A 94 -24.03 38.19 0.46
C ARG A 94 -24.68 38.28 -0.93
N THR A 95 -25.90 37.76 -1.00
CA THR A 95 -27.05 38.31 -1.75
C THR A 95 -27.03 38.27 -3.28
N ALA A 96 -27.57 37.20 -3.86
CA ALA A 96 -28.63 37.27 -4.88
C ALA A 96 -29.17 35.86 -5.18
N SER A 97 -30.49 35.70 -5.09
CA SER A 97 -31.21 34.54 -5.66
C SER A 97 -31.59 34.84 -7.14
N PRO A 98 -32.33 33.96 -7.85
CA PRO A 98 -31.85 33.31 -9.08
C PRO A 98 -32.52 33.90 -10.34
N SER A 99 -32.01 33.56 -11.55
CA SER A 99 -32.77 33.03 -12.71
C SER A 99 -32.17 33.37 -14.10
N THR A 100 -32.35 32.41 -15.01
CA THR A 100 -32.48 32.46 -16.49
C THR A 100 -31.29 32.75 -17.43
N SER A 101 -30.95 31.71 -18.22
CA SER A 101 -30.61 31.66 -19.66
C SER A 101 -29.69 32.70 -20.32
N SER A 102 -28.57 32.24 -20.92
CA SER A 102 -28.33 32.13 -22.39
C SER A 102 -26.84 32.20 -22.77
N ILE A 103 -26.41 31.22 -23.58
CA ILE A 103 -25.51 31.25 -24.77
C ILE A 103 -24.13 31.99 -24.72
N ASP A 104 -23.13 31.19 -25.10
CA ASP A 104 -21.82 31.42 -25.76
C ASP A 104 -20.63 32.14 -25.10
N SER A 105 -19.59 31.30 -24.96
CA SER A 105 -18.20 31.45 -25.43
C SER A 105 -17.15 32.24 -24.65
N ALA A 106 -16.00 31.54 -24.58
CA ALA A 106 -14.63 31.99 -24.40
C ALA A 106 -14.06 32.10 -22.97
N SER A 107 -13.14 31.16 -22.73
CA SER A 107 -11.95 31.26 -21.88
C SER A 107 -12.14 31.74 -20.44
N ASP A 108 -12.20 30.77 -19.52
CA ASP A 108 -11.48 30.96 -18.27
C ASP A 108 -10.65 29.72 -17.94
N SER A 109 -9.35 29.87 -18.22
CA SER A 109 -8.32 28.94 -17.82
C SER A 109 -7.96 29.21 -16.37
N ARG A 110 -7.96 28.13 -15.58
CA ARG A 110 -7.27 27.96 -14.29
C ARG A 110 -7.99 28.56 -13.08
N ASP A 111 -8.82 27.72 -12.48
CA ASP A 111 -8.60 27.39 -11.08
C ASP A 111 -8.74 25.88 -10.87
N ARG A 112 -7.64 25.18 -11.11
CA ARG A 112 -7.52 23.74 -10.88
C ARG A 112 -7.12 23.55 -9.42
N SER A 113 -8.08 23.75 -8.53
CA SER A 113 -7.96 23.24 -7.16
C SER A 113 -7.69 21.72 -7.24
N VAL A 114 -6.79 21.24 -6.39
CA VAL A 114 -6.19 19.88 -6.43
C VAL A 114 -7.27 18.80 -6.28
N LYS A 115 -7.97 18.48 -7.37
CA LYS A 115 -8.66 17.21 -7.56
C LYS A 115 -7.57 16.16 -7.71
N GLY A 116 -7.50 15.22 -6.77
CA GLY A 116 -6.59 14.09 -6.85
C GLY A 116 -6.62 13.48 -8.24
N GLU A 117 -5.44 13.26 -8.82
CA GLU A 117 -5.32 12.65 -10.15
C GLU A 117 -6.07 11.32 -10.19
N SER A 118 -6.85 11.10 -11.25
CA SER A 118 -7.58 9.84 -11.40
C SER A 118 -6.61 8.68 -11.61
N ILE A 119 -7.01 7.47 -11.21
CA ILE A 119 -6.23 6.23 -11.45
C ILE A 119 -5.80 6.15 -12.93
N LEU A 120 -6.74 6.44 -13.84
CA LEU A 120 -6.49 6.49 -15.27
C LEU A 120 -5.36 7.46 -15.63
N GLN A 121 -5.39 8.70 -15.12
CA GLN A 121 -4.35 9.70 -15.39
C GLN A 121 -2.98 9.25 -14.88
N ARG A 122 -2.93 8.70 -13.67
CA ARG A 122 -1.67 8.22 -13.07
C ARG A 122 -1.05 7.08 -13.88
N VAL A 123 -1.85 6.09 -14.29
CA VAL A 123 -1.34 4.95 -15.09
C VAL A 123 -1.00 5.37 -16.52
N GLN A 124 -1.80 6.24 -17.15
CA GLN A 124 -1.55 6.73 -18.52
C GLN A 124 -0.31 7.63 -18.62
N SER A 125 0.11 8.27 -17.53
CA SER A 125 1.33 9.10 -17.50
C SER A 125 2.63 8.32 -17.65
N ILE A 126 2.59 7.00 -17.48
CA ILE A 126 3.75 6.12 -17.59
C ILE A 126 4.18 5.97 -19.06
N ALA A 127 5.47 5.76 -19.31
CA ALA A 127 6.00 5.61 -20.66
C ALA A 127 5.31 4.47 -21.44
N GLY A 128 4.76 4.81 -22.62
CA GLY A 128 4.05 3.89 -23.52
C GLY A 128 2.60 3.57 -23.10
N ASN A 129 2.13 4.13 -21.97
CA ASN A 129 0.76 3.97 -21.48
C ASN A 129 -0.21 5.02 -22.05
N ASP A 130 0.20 5.79 -23.05
CA ASP A 130 -0.68 6.62 -23.88
C ASP A 130 -1.42 5.79 -24.95
N GLN A 131 -0.92 4.59 -25.23
CA GLN A 131 -1.41 3.69 -26.27
C GLN A 131 -1.57 2.26 -25.76
N CYS A 132 -2.44 1.48 -26.39
CA CYS A 132 -2.66 0.06 -26.08
C CYS A 132 -1.38 -0.75 -26.31
N CYS A 133 -1.03 -1.59 -25.34
CA CYS A 133 0.19 -2.39 -25.35
C CYS A 133 0.32 -3.25 -26.62
N ASP A 134 -0.78 -3.78 -27.17
CA ASP A 134 -0.72 -4.80 -28.23
C ASP A 134 -1.03 -4.27 -29.63
N CYS A 135 -1.84 -3.22 -29.77
CA CYS A 135 -2.27 -2.72 -31.09
C CYS A 135 -2.02 -1.22 -31.32
N GLY A 136 -1.49 -0.51 -30.32
CA GLY A 136 -1.21 0.94 -30.43
C GLY A 136 -2.44 1.84 -30.44
N GLN A 137 -3.65 1.32 -30.18
CA GLN A 137 -4.85 2.15 -30.05
C GLN A 137 -4.70 3.15 -28.89
N VAL A 138 -4.92 4.44 -29.17
CA VAL A 138 -4.86 5.54 -28.18
C VAL A 138 -5.94 5.42 -27.10
N ASP A 139 -5.70 6.05 -25.96
CA ASP A 139 -6.61 6.10 -24.79
C ASP A 139 -7.10 4.71 -24.31
N PRO A 140 -6.19 3.77 -24.02
CA PRO A 140 -6.54 2.50 -23.36
C PRO A 140 -7.12 2.73 -21.95
N ARG A 141 -8.17 1.98 -21.62
CA ARG A 141 -8.94 2.09 -20.35
C ARG A 141 -9.02 0.79 -19.55
N TRP A 142 -8.32 -0.23 -20.02
CA TRP A 142 -8.22 -1.54 -19.37
C TRP A 142 -6.76 -1.84 -19.04
N ALA A 143 -6.53 -2.75 -18.12
CA ALA A 143 -5.20 -3.17 -17.71
C ALA A 143 -5.14 -4.68 -17.53
N SER A 144 -3.97 -5.26 -17.75
CA SER A 144 -3.62 -6.59 -17.24
C SER A 144 -2.72 -6.42 -16.02
N ILE A 145 -3.25 -6.77 -14.85
CA ILE A 145 -2.62 -6.40 -13.56
C ILE A 145 -1.45 -7.30 -13.18
N ASN A 146 -1.40 -8.54 -13.67
CA ASN A 146 -0.27 -9.43 -13.46
C ASN A 146 0.88 -9.15 -14.43
N LEU A 147 0.57 -8.64 -15.63
CA LEU A 147 1.58 -8.26 -16.63
C LEU A 147 2.09 -6.83 -16.44
N GLY A 148 1.30 -5.93 -15.83
CA GLY A 148 1.68 -4.53 -15.66
C GLY A 148 1.53 -3.69 -16.94
N ILE A 149 0.51 -3.98 -17.76
CA ILE A 149 0.25 -3.31 -19.05
C ILE A 149 -1.17 -2.76 -19.13
N ILE A 150 -1.39 -1.83 -20.07
CA ILE A 150 -2.71 -1.30 -20.39
C ILE A 150 -3.15 -1.60 -21.82
N LEU A 151 -4.46 -1.73 -21.97
CA LEU A 151 -5.12 -2.34 -23.11
C LEU A 151 -6.34 -1.50 -23.53
N CYS A 152 -6.60 -1.49 -24.84
CA CYS A 152 -7.90 -1.03 -25.34
C CYS A 152 -9.00 -2.06 -25.07
N ILE A 153 -10.25 -1.68 -25.32
CA ILE A 153 -11.41 -2.54 -25.07
C ILE A 153 -11.31 -3.88 -25.83
N GLU A 154 -10.88 -3.87 -27.08
CA GLU A 154 -10.80 -5.07 -27.92
C GLU A 154 -9.69 -6.03 -27.46
N CYS A 155 -8.46 -5.53 -27.28
CA CYS A 155 -7.34 -6.33 -26.77
C CYS A 155 -7.63 -6.86 -25.37
N SER A 156 -8.29 -6.08 -24.50
CA SER A 156 -8.72 -6.57 -23.19
C SER A 156 -9.70 -7.74 -23.28
N GLY A 157 -10.60 -7.73 -24.28
CA GLY A 157 -11.51 -8.83 -24.56
C GLY A 157 -10.78 -10.10 -25.01
N ILE A 158 -9.72 -9.96 -25.81
CA ILE A 158 -8.86 -11.08 -26.20
C ILE A 158 -8.09 -11.63 -24.99
N HIS A 159 -7.50 -10.76 -24.17
CA HIS A 159 -6.80 -11.16 -22.94
C HIS A 159 -7.69 -11.98 -22.00
N ARG A 160 -8.99 -11.66 -21.91
CA ARG A 160 -9.96 -12.46 -21.13
C ARG A 160 -10.09 -13.89 -21.65
N SER A 161 -10.01 -14.09 -22.97
CA SER A 161 -10.10 -15.43 -23.58
C SER A 161 -8.88 -16.31 -23.36
N LEU A 162 -7.72 -15.72 -22.99
CA LEU A 162 -6.52 -16.49 -22.63
C LEU A 162 -6.64 -17.16 -21.24
N GLY A 163 -7.52 -16.65 -20.37
CA GLY A 163 -7.66 -17.10 -19.00
C GLY A 163 -6.73 -16.42 -18.00
N VAL A 164 -7.08 -16.54 -16.72
CA VAL A 164 -6.44 -15.81 -15.60
C VAL A 164 -5.00 -16.23 -15.30
N HIS A 165 -4.58 -17.40 -15.78
CA HIS A 165 -3.21 -17.90 -15.68
C HIS A 165 -2.27 -17.16 -16.65
N CYS A 166 -2.81 -16.59 -17.73
CA CYS A 166 -2.06 -15.73 -18.65
C CYS A 166 -2.24 -14.25 -18.31
N SER A 167 -3.48 -13.79 -18.14
CA SER A 167 -3.78 -12.36 -17.98
C SER A 167 -4.99 -12.10 -17.08
N LYS A 168 -4.81 -11.18 -16.13
CA LYS A 168 -5.85 -10.74 -15.18
C LYS A 168 -6.33 -9.34 -15.55
N VAL A 169 -7.47 -9.26 -16.24
CA VAL A 169 -7.98 -8.00 -16.79
C VAL A 169 -8.80 -7.20 -15.78
N ARG A 170 -8.54 -5.89 -15.67
CA ARG A 170 -9.29 -4.91 -14.85
C ARG A 170 -9.52 -3.59 -15.62
N SER A 171 -10.60 -2.89 -15.30
CA SER A 171 -10.90 -1.55 -15.81
C SER A 171 -10.20 -0.49 -14.98
N LEU A 172 -9.59 0.49 -15.64
CA LEU A 172 -8.98 1.64 -14.97
C LEU A 172 -10.00 2.67 -14.46
N THR A 173 -11.27 2.57 -14.89
CA THR A 173 -12.32 3.53 -14.58
C THR A 173 -13.51 2.93 -13.84
N LEU A 174 -13.74 1.61 -13.94
CA LEU A 174 -14.92 0.94 -13.39
C LEU A 174 -14.61 0.09 -12.16
N ASP A 175 -13.39 -0.43 -12.03
CA ASP A 175 -13.00 -1.29 -10.91
C ASP A 175 -12.39 -0.46 -9.77
N SER A 176 -12.47 -0.98 -8.54
CA SER A 176 -11.69 -0.46 -7.41
C SER A 176 -10.22 -0.87 -7.53
N TRP A 177 -9.32 0.01 -7.09
CA TRP A 177 -7.88 -0.22 -7.14
C TRP A 177 -7.26 -0.06 -5.77
N GLU A 178 -6.53 -1.09 -5.34
CA GLU A 178 -5.70 -1.02 -4.16
C GLU A 178 -4.47 -0.13 -4.44
N PRO A 179 -4.02 0.69 -3.47
CA PRO A 179 -2.87 1.57 -3.65
C PRO A 179 -1.59 0.86 -4.09
N GLU A 180 -1.31 -0.33 -3.55
CA GLU A 180 -0.15 -1.16 -3.88
C GLU A 180 -0.21 -1.68 -5.32
N LEU A 181 -1.41 -2.03 -5.80
CA LEU A 181 -1.62 -2.49 -7.18
C LEU A 181 -1.46 -1.34 -8.18
N LEU A 182 -1.94 -0.14 -7.83
CA LEU A 182 -1.73 1.05 -8.64
C LEU A 182 -0.24 1.40 -8.75
N LYS A 183 0.50 1.31 -7.64
CA LYS A 183 1.96 1.51 -7.64
C LYS A 183 2.68 0.48 -8.49
N LEU A 184 2.26 -0.79 -8.45
CA LEU A 184 2.76 -1.83 -9.35
C LEU A 184 2.61 -1.42 -10.82
N MET A 185 1.42 -0.96 -11.22
CA MET A 185 1.20 -0.50 -12.60
C MET A 185 2.07 0.72 -12.96
N CYS A 186 2.39 1.57 -12.00
CA CYS A 186 3.26 2.74 -12.20
C CYS A 186 4.76 2.41 -12.24
N GLU A 187 5.20 1.29 -11.67
CA GLU A 187 6.60 0.83 -11.73
C GLU A 187 6.89 -0.05 -12.95
N LEU A 188 5.85 -0.61 -13.58
CA LEU A 188 5.92 -1.31 -14.86
C LEU A 188 5.46 -0.37 -16.01
N GLY A 189 4.61 -0.85 -16.91
CA GLY A 189 4.12 -0.11 -18.06
C GLY A 189 4.46 -0.76 -19.39
N ASN A 190 3.74 -0.32 -20.43
CA ASN A 190 3.81 -0.92 -21.75
C ASN A 190 5.21 -0.88 -22.35
N SER A 191 5.96 0.21 -22.18
CA SER A 191 7.33 0.30 -22.71
C SER A 191 8.25 -0.77 -22.10
N ALA A 192 8.21 -0.94 -20.76
CA ALA A 192 9.04 -1.93 -20.08
C ALA A 192 8.66 -3.37 -20.48
N ILE A 193 7.36 -3.66 -20.57
CA ILE A 193 6.88 -5.01 -20.91
C ILE A 193 7.08 -5.33 -22.39
N ASN A 194 6.93 -4.36 -23.30
CA ASN A 194 7.24 -4.57 -24.72
C ASN A 194 8.74 -4.78 -24.97
N GLN A 195 9.62 -4.15 -24.18
CA GLN A 195 11.06 -4.46 -24.24
C GLN A 195 11.38 -5.94 -23.92
N ILE A 196 10.49 -6.62 -23.20
CA ILE A 196 10.60 -8.05 -22.87
C ILE A 196 9.88 -8.88 -23.94
N TYR A 197 8.57 -8.69 -24.07
CA TYR A 197 7.68 -9.54 -24.87
C TYR A 197 7.68 -9.24 -26.36
N GLU A 198 8.26 -8.12 -26.81
CA GLU A 198 8.42 -7.76 -28.23
C GLU A 198 9.91 -7.60 -28.59
N ALA A 199 10.83 -8.13 -27.76
CA ALA A 199 12.26 -7.89 -27.85
C ALA A 199 12.92 -8.27 -29.19
N ARG A 200 12.37 -9.26 -29.90
CA ARG A 200 12.83 -9.72 -31.23
C ARG A 200 11.89 -9.35 -32.37
N CYS A 201 10.92 -8.46 -32.13
CA CYS A 201 9.95 -8.08 -33.16
C CYS A 201 10.64 -7.45 -34.38
N GLU A 202 11.60 -6.54 -34.15
CA GLU A 202 12.37 -5.87 -35.20
C GLU A 202 13.27 -6.87 -35.96
N GLU A 203 13.93 -7.78 -35.24
CA GLU A 203 14.82 -8.81 -35.82
C GLU A 203 14.06 -9.78 -36.73
N LEU A 204 12.82 -10.13 -36.37
CA LEU A 204 11.98 -11.05 -37.12
C LEU A 204 11.18 -10.37 -38.24
N LEU A 205 11.31 -9.05 -38.41
CA LEU A 205 10.54 -8.23 -39.36
C LEU A 205 9.03 -8.45 -39.25
N LEU A 206 8.54 -8.78 -38.05
CA LEU A 206 7.13 -9.02 -37.81
C LEU A 206 6.42 -7.70 -37.57
N LYS A 207 5.31 -7.49 -38.26
CA LYS A 207 4.53 -6.26 -38.14
C LYS A 207 3.49 -6.41 -37.03
N LYS A 208 3.63 -5.62 -35.97
CA LYS A 208 2.63 -5.47 -34.92
C LYS A 208 1.27 -5.01 -35.51
N PRO A 209 0.13 -5.55 -35.04
CA PRO A 209 -1.17 -5.08 -35.48
C PRO A 209 -1.37 -3.61 -35.11
N THR A 210 -2.17 -2.91 -35.90
CA THR A 210 -2.54 -1.52 -35.66
C THR A 210 -3.95 -1.44 -35.08
N SER A 211 -4.39 -0.23 -34.70
CA SER A 211 -5.76 -0.01 -34.23
C SER A 211 -6.81 -0.44 -35.26
N GLY A 212 -6.53 -0.29 -36.56
CA GLY A 212 -7.41 -0.70 -37.67
C GLY A 212 -7.29 -2.16 -38.11
N SER A 213 -6.39 -2.96 -37.52
CA SER A 213 -6.25 -4.38 -37.85
C SER A 213 -7.47 -5.20 -37.39
N SER A 214 -7.73 -6.34 -38.03
CA SER A 214 -8.86 -7.19 -37.68
C SER A 214 -8.70 -7.78 -36.27
N ARG A 215 -9.82 -8.17 -35.65
CA ARG A 215 -9.81 -8.84 -34.34
C ARG A 215 -8.97 -10.11 -34.37
N GLN A 216 -9.04 -10.87 -35.47
CA GLN A 216 -8.31 -12.11 -35.67
C GLN A 216 -6.79 -11.88 -35.72
N ASP A 217 -6.33 -10.82 -36.38
CA ASP A 217 -4.90 -10.46 -36.42
C ASP A 217 -4.40 -10.05 -35.02
N LYS A 218 -5.20 -9.26 -34.30
CA LYS A 218 -4.90 -8.88 -32.90
C LYS A 218 -4.85 -10.11 -32.01
N GLU A 219 -5.77 -11.07 -32.19
CA GLU A 219 -5.82 -12.30 -31.40
C GLU A 219 -4.62 -13.21 -31.67
N ALA A 220 -4.23 -13.38 -32.94
CA ALA A 220 -3.03 -14.12 -33.32
C ALA A 220 -1.76 -13.48 -32.73
N TRP A 221 -1.65 -12.14 -32.80
CA TRP A 221 -0.53 -11.41 -32.20
C TRP A 221 -0.44 -11.62 -30.68
N ILE A 222 -1.56 -11.45 -29.98
CA ILE A 222 -1.62 -11.56 -28.52
C ILE A 222 -1.27 -13.00 -28.06
N LYS A 223 -1.76 -14.02 -28.77
CA LYS A 223 -1.39 -15.42 -28.49
C LYS A 223 0.10 -15.67 -28.74
N ALA A 224 0.63 -15.20 -29.87
CA ALA A 224 2.06 -15.31 -30.18
C ALA A 224 2.94 -14.60 -29.14
N LYS A 225 2.47 -13.44 -28.64
CA LYS A 225 3.17 -12.61 -27.65
C LYS A 225 3.24 -13.28 -26.28
N TYR A 226 2.09 -13.62 -25.69
CA TYR A 226 2.04 -14.01 -24.27
C TYR A 226 1.96 -15.53 -24.03
N VAL A 227 1.37 -16.28 -24.96
CA VAL A 227 1.20 -17.74 -24.82
C VAL A 227 2.38 -18.47 -25.44
N GLU A 228 2.66 -18.20 -26.72
CA GLU A 228 3.78 -18.82 -27.45
C GLU A 228 5.13 -18.19 -27.09
N LYS A 229 5.12 -16.99 -26.48
CA LYS A 229 6.32 -16.24 -26.10
C LYS A 229 7.30 -16.05 -27.27
N LYS A 230 6.75 -15.90 -28.47
CA LYS A 230 7.46 -16.01 -29.76
C LYS A 230 8.55 -14.95 -29.95
N PHE A 231 8.39 -13.78 -29.35
CA PHE A 231 9.28 -12.63 -29.57
C PHE A 231 10.29 -12.40 -28.44
N LEU A 232 10.36 -13.30 -27.44
CA LEU A 232 11.36 -13.21 -26.39
C LEU A 232 12.77 -13.41 -26.95
N LYS A 233 13.73 -12.63 -26.43
CA LYS A 233 15.15 -12.91 -26.62
C LYS A 233 15.48 -14.24 -25.95
N LYS A 234 16.32 -15.07 -26.58
CA LYS A 234 16.83 -16.26 -25.88
C LYS A 234 17.77 -15.78 -24.79
N LEU A 235 17.64 -16.31 -23.58
CA LEU A 235 18.71 -16.21 -22.58
C LEU A 235 19.97 -16.86 -23.19
N PRO A 236 21.16 -16.29 -23.01
CA PRO A 236 22.39 -16.92 -23.47
C PRO A 236 22.53 -18.26 -22.76
N SER A 237 22.18 -19.35 -23.45
CA SER A 237 22.50 -20.70 -23.02
C SER A 237 24.00 -20.90 -23.22
N GLY A 238 24.70 -21.38 -22.20
CA GLY A 238 26.16 -21.59 -22.19
C GLY A 238 26.68 -22.69 -23.13
N GLU A 239 26.11 -22.83 -24.33
CA GLU A 239 26.61 -23.72 -25.37
C GLU A 239 26.73 -22.95 -26.70
N GLY A 240 27.97 -22.60 -27.06
CA GLY A 240 28.28 -21.98 -28.34
C GLY A 240 29.56 -21.15 -28.33
N LEU A 241 30.71 -21.83 -28.23
CA LEU A 241 31.98 -21.28 -28.73
C LEU A 241 31.84 -20.99 -30.23
N ALA A 242 31.75 -19.71 -30.62
CA ALA A 242 32.37 -19.13 -31.83
C ALA A 242 31.92 -17.68 -32.06
N GLU A 243 32.91 -16.78 -31.95
CA GLU A 243 33.08 -15.50 -32.67
C GLU A 243 31.84 -14.72 -33.14
N SER A 244 31.54 -13.62 -32.46
CA SER A 244 31.46 -12.29 -33.09
C SER A 244 31.42 -11.21 -32.01
N GLU A 245 32.39 -10.30 -32.06
CA GLU A 245 32.46 -9.12 -31.20
C GLU A 245 31.24 -8.21 -31.39
N ARG A 246 30.24 -8.37 -30.53
CA ARG A 246 29.24 -7.33 -30.23
C ARG A 246 29.07 -7.26 -28.73
N LYS A 247 29.54 -6.17 -28.12
CA LYS A 247 29.43 -5.88 -26.68
C LYS A 247 28.02 -6.22 -26.17
N PRO A 248 27.83 -7.24 -25.31
CA PRO A 248 26.51 -7.59 -24.82
C PRO A 248 26.04 -6.53 -23.80
N ARG A 249 24.86 -5.95 -24.01
CA ARG A 249 24.25 -4.90 -23.15
C ARG A 249 24.11 -5.39 -21.71
N ARG A 250 24.87 -4.82 -20.76
CA ARG A 250 24.96 -5.14 -19.32
C ARG A 250 23.63 -4.99 -18.57
N TRP A 251 23.14 -6.06 -17.92
CA TRP A 251 22.12 -5.97 -16.88
C TRP A 251 22.88 -5.78 -15.57
N SER A 252 22.84 -4.58 -14.99
CA SER A 252 23.45 -4.31 -13.68
C SER A 252 22.35 -4.05 -12.66
N VAL A 253 22.31 -4.84 -11.60
CA VAL A 253 21.50 -4.53 -10.42
C VAL A 253 22.27 -3.50 -9.60
N LYS A 254 22.08 -2.21 -9.91
CA LYS A 254 22.53 -1.13 -9.01
C LYS A 254 21.41 -0.83 -8.03
N LYS A 255 21.73 -0.78 -6.74
CA LYS A 255 20.83 -0.22 -5.72
C LYS A 255 20.54 1.24 -6.10
N CYS A 256 19.29 1.57 -6.43
CA CYS A 256 18.85 2.96 -6.55
C CYS A 256 18.85 3.58 -5.15
N GLN A 257 19.94 4.24 -4.75
CA GLN A 257 19.94 5.13 -3.59
C GLN A 257 19.07 6.34 -3.90
N ARG A 258 18.00 6.54 -3.14
CA ARG A 258 17.37 7.86 -3.04
C ARG A 258 18.21 8.71 -2.09
N HIS A 259 18.54 9.92 -2.53
CA HIS A 259 19.19 10.94 -1.72
C HIS A 259 18.31 11.27 -0.50
N ASN A 260 18.71 10.80 0.69
CA ASN A 260 18.27 11.39 1.94
C ASN A 260 19.25 12.52 2.27
N SER A 261 18.86 13.76 1.97
CA SER A 261 19.58 14.94 2.44
C SER A 261 19.27 15.14 3.92
N SER A 262 20.05 14.52 4.80
CA SER A 262 20.09 14.90 6.22
C SER A 262 21.31 15.79 6.47
N THR A 263 21.02 17.07 6.71
CA THR A 263 21.95 18.06 7.24
C THR A 263 22.44 17.61 8.61
N LYS A 264 23.72 17.23 8.71
CA LYS A 264 24.38 16.92 10.00
C LYS A 264 24.65 18.22 10.77
N ALA A 265 24.07 18.33 11.96
CA ALA A 265 24.50 19.29 12.99
C ALA A 265 25.54 18.64 13.94
N PRO A 266 26.49 19.40 14.52
CA PRO A 266 27.66 18.83 15.19
C PRO A 266 27.38 18.34 16.63
N SER A 267 28.08 17.26 16.98
CA SER A 267 28.08 16.58 18.27
C SER A 267 28.80 17.37 19.36
N ALA A 268 28.12 17.58 20.51
CA ALA A 268 28.73 18.06 21.74
C ALA A 268 29.15 16.87 22.63
N ARG A 269 30.47 16.75 22.78
CA ARG A 269 31.24 15.80 23.58
C ARG A 269 30.87 15.91 25.07
N ARG A 270 30.39 14.82 25.71
CA ARG A 270 30.33 14.71 27.18
C ARG A 270 31.06 13.44 27.65
N LYS A 271 32.04 13.66 28.52
CA LYS A 271 33.00 12.68 29.03
C LYS A 271 32.36 11.72 30.04
N TYR A 272 32.74 10.45 29.93
CA TYR A 272 32.47 9.36 30.86
C TYR A 272 33.23 9.58 32.19
N ARG A 273 32.61 9.27 33.33
CA ARG A 273 33.29 8.98 34.59
C ARG A 273 32.90 7.58 35.05
N GLN A 274 33.93 6.78 35.20
CA GLN A 274 34.00 5.37 35.53
C GLN A 274 33.90 5.20 37.05
N GLU A 275 33.13 4.22 37.53
CA GLU A 275 33.45 3.50 38.77
C GLU A 275 33.11 2.01 38.62
N ALA A 276 34.02 1.20 39.14
CA ALA A 276 34.03 -0.25 39.11
C ALA A 276 33.50 -0.80 40.45
N GLY A 277 32.79 -1.92 40.39
CA GLY A 277 32.36 -2.66 41.59
C GLY A 277 31.94 -4.08 41.22
N SER A 278 32.87 -5.00 41.40
CA SER A 278 32.76 -6.46 41.23
C SER A 278 31.86 -7.11 42.29
N ALA A 279 31.06 -8.11 41.92
CA ALA A 279 30.93 -9.41 42.60
C ALA A 279 29.79 -10.28 42.02
N SER A 280 30.11 -11.55 41.74
CA SER A 280 29.21 -12.72 41.72
C SER A 280 29.92 -13.82 42.56
N PRO A 281 29.41 -15.06 42.78
CA PRO A 281 28.08 -15.66 42.51
C PRO A 281 27.54 -16.56 43.68
N ALA A 282 26.30 -17.08 43.57
CA ALA A 282 25.82 -18.38 44.12
C ALA A 282 24.33 -18.58 43.72
N THR A 283 23.97 -19.49 42.79
CA THR A 283 23.57 -20.91 42.95
C THR A 283 22.41 -21.19 43.92
N LEU A 284 21.28 -21.73 43.40
CA LEU A 284 20.58 -22.94 43.88
C LEU A 284 19.44 -23.38 42.93
N SER A 285 19.46 -24.68 42.60
CA SER A 285 18.49 -25.54 41.88
C SER A 285 17.19 -25.77 42.71
N SER A 286 16.12 -26.51 42.38
CA SER A 286 15.76 -27.58 41.42
C SER A 286 14.22 -27.84 41.53
N GLU A 287 13.65 -28.58 40.55
CA GLU A 287 12.44 -29.45 40.64
C GLU A 287 11.03 -28.81 40.78
N THR A 288 9.99 -29.18 40.03
CA THR A 288 9.53 -30.52 39.65
C THR A 288 8.78 -30.56 38.30
N ALA A 289 8.86 -31.70 37.63
CA ALA A 289 8.00 -32.11 36.52
C ALA A 289 6.94 -33.11 37.00
N ALA A 290 5.87 -33.24 36.20
CA ALA A 290 4.83 -34.27 36.16
C ALA A 290 3.49 -33.98 36.87
N ALA A 291 2.52 -33.49 36.07
CA ALA A 291 1.13 -33.97 36.14
C ALA A 291 0.48 -33.82 34.75
N LEU A 292 0.34 -34.96 34.06
CA LEU A 292 -0.40 -35.14 32.82
C LEU A 292 -1.92 -35.17 33.09
N GLU A 293 -2.67 -34.60 32.14
CA GLU A 293 -3.96 -35.06 31.60
C GLU A 293 -5.34 -34.65 32.18
N ARG A 294 -6.08 -33.94 31.29
CA ARG A 294 -7.53 -33.92 31.01
C ARG A 294 -8.48 -33.18 31.97
N LYS A 295 -8.99 -32.03 31.52
CA LYS A 295 -10.38 -31.87 31.00
C LYS A 295 -10.67 -30.45 30.51
N PHE A 296 -11.20 -30.37 29.29
CA PHE A 296 -11.97 -29.26 28.74
C PHE A 296 -13.02 -28.74 29.73
N ARG A 297 -13.01 -27.44 30.05
CA ARG A 297 -14.21 -26.59 30.08
C ARG A 297 -13.85 -25.12 29.86
N ARG A 298 -14.46 -24.62 28.80
CA ARG A 298 -14.82 -23.24 28.42
C ARG A 298 -15.00 -22.32 29.63
N ASP A 299 -14.14 -21.31 29.75
CA ASP A 299 -14.45 -20.08 30.48
C ASP A 299 -14.02 -18.86 29.65
N SER A 300 -14.99 -17.96 29.54
CA SER A 300 -14.97 -16.67 28.86
C SER A 300 -13.95 -15.74 29.50
N LEU A 301 -12.96 -15.27 28.74
CA LEU A 301 -11.85 -14.44 29.24
C LEU A 301 -11.87 -13.00 28.73
N PHE A 302 -13.04 -12.35 28.65
CA PHE A 302 -13.06 -10.88 28.56
C PHE A 302 -14.15 -10.27 29.44
N CYS A 303 -13.73 -9.37 30.34
CA CYS A 303 -14.59 -8.38 30.96
C CYS A 303 -14.80 -7.23 29.95
N PRO A 304 -15.98 -6.60 29.87
CA PRO A 304 -16.30 -5.64 28.80
C PRO A 304 -15.57 -4.28 28.83
N ASP A 305 -14.70 -4.02 29.81
CA ASP A 305 -14.19 -2.67 30.09
C ASP A 305 -12.79 -2.36 29.51
N GLU A 306 -12.18 -3.25 28.71
CA GLU A 306 -10.88 -3.00 28.05
C GLU A 306 -10.98 -2.43 26.63
N LEU A 307 -12.18 -2.34 26.05
CA LEU A 307 -12.37 -1.81 24.68
C LEU A 307 -12.08 -0.31 24.59
N ASP A 308 -12.37 0.47 25.64
CA ASP A 308 -12.16 1.92 25.64
C ASP A 308 -10.68 2.34 25.74
N SER A 309 -9.81 1.49 26.29
CA SER A 309 -8.37 1.77 26.33
C SER A 309 -7.67 1.56 24.99
N LEU A 310 -8.20 0.67 24.13
CA LEU A 310 -7.59 0.36 22.83
C LEU A 310 -7.73 1.51 21.81
N PHE A 311 -8.76 2.34 21.95
CA PHE A 311 -9.02 3.50 21.07
C PHE A 311 -8.35 4.80 21.54
N SER A 312 -7.89 4.87 22.79
CA SER A 312 -7.16 6.04 23.32
C SER A 312 -5.74 6.18 22.75
N TYR A 313 -5.20 5.13 22.12
CA TYR A 313 -3.84 5.13 21.57
C TYR A 313 -3.68 6.00 20.31
N PHE A 314 -4.78 6.40 19.67
CA PHE A 314 -4.78 7.26 18.49
C PHE A 314 -4.87 8.76 18.82
N ASP A 315 -5.10 9.12 20.09
CA ASP A 315 -5.35 10.49 20.51
C ASP A 315 -4.19 11.07 21.34
N THR A 316 -3.06 11.35 20.67
CA THR A 316 -2.02 12.24 21.20
C THR A 316 -1.72 13.35 20.20
N GLY A 317 -2.75 14.13 19.89
CA GLY A 317 -2.63 15.47 19.31
C GLY A 317 -2.56 16.51 20.42
N ASN A 318 -1.45 17.26 20.46
CA ASN A 318 -1.20 18.35 21.41
C ASN A 318 -2.42 19.28 21.60
N GLY A 319 -2.93 19.34 22.83
CA GLY A 319 -3.83 20.40 23.30
C GLY A 319 -3.06 21.61 23.85
N PRO A 320 -3.56 22.85 23.67
CA PRO A 320 -2.80 24.08 23.87
C PRO A 320 -2.83 24.58 25.32
N ARG A 321 -1.73 25.18 25.78
CA ARG A 321 -1.72 26.10 26.93
C ARG A 321 -1.35 27.50 26.45
N SER A 322 -2.32 28.42 26.50
CA SER A 322 -2.15 29.87 26.33
C SER A 322 -1.86 30.55 27.69
N PRO A 323 -1.70 31.88 27.78
CA PRO A 323 -0.56 32.68 27.29
C PRO A 323 0.03 33.59 28.41
N ALA A 324 1.28 34.06 28.26
CA ALA A 324 1.73 35.27 28.94
C ALA A 324 2.95 35.90 28.24
N GLY A 325 2.72 37.09 27.67
CA GLY A 325 3.58 38.27 27.88
C GLY A 325 4.88 38.43 27.07
N LEU A 326 4.89 39.55 26.32
CA LEU A 326 6.02 40.46 26.04
C LEU A 326 6.82 40.28 24.73
N SER A 327 6.43 41.10 23.74
CA SER A 327 7.19 42.20 23.10
C SER A 327 8.58 41.97 22.47
N SER A 328 8.69 42.48 21.23
CA SER A 328 9.85 43.02 20.46
C SER A 328 10.09 42.21 19.18
N ASP A 329 9.62 42.63 17.99
CA ASP A 329 10.08 43.70 17.07
C ASP A 329 11.34 43.34 16.25
N SER A 330 11.36 43.77 14.98
CA SER A 330 12.27 43.51 13.84
C SER A 330 11.96 42.21 13.04
N GLY A 331 11.77 42.17 11.72
CA GLY A 331 11.96 43.14 10.64
C GLY A 331 12.72 42.50 9.45
N LEU A 332 12.17 42.65 8.23
CA LEU A 332 12.79 42.45 6.89
C LEU A 332 12.96 40.97 6.46
N GLY A 333 12.50 40.47 5.30
CA GLY A 333 12.55 40.91 3.89
C GLY A 333 13.01 39.65 3.12
N GLY A 334 12.34 39.10 2.11
CA GLY A 334 12.17 39.61 0.74
C GLY A 334 12.84 38.63 -0.26
N SER A 335 12.25 38.48 -1.45
CA SER A 335 12.73 37.76 -2.66
C SER A 335 12.69 36.22 -2.66
N THR A 336 11.94 35.54 -3.53
CA THR A 336 11.84 35.51 -5.01
C THR A 336 13.06 34.91 -5.70
N ASP A 337 12.89 33.70 -6.22
CA ASP A 337 13.16 33.35 -7.61
C ASP A 337 12.66 31.92 -7.92
N GLY A 338 11.94 31.82 -9.04
CA GLY A 338 11.60 30.55 -9.65
C GLY A 338 12.71 30.14 -10.60
N SER A 339 12.90 28.83 -10.76
CA SER A 339 13.42 28.29 -12.00
C SER A 339 12.75 26.95 -12.26
N ASN A 340 11.91 26.93 -13.30
CA ASN A 340 11.70 25.72 -14.10
C ASN A 340 13.06 25.31 -14.67
N ASP A 341 13.29 24.01 -14.84
CA ASP A 341 13.67 23.51 -16.16
C ASP A 341 13.50 21.98 -16.26
N VAL A 342 12.71 21.62 -17.26
CA VAL A 342 12.52 20.29 -17.84
C VAL A 342 13.58 20.13 -18.92
N LEU A 343 14.38 19.07 -18.93
CA LEU A 343 14.95 18.54 -20.18
C LEU A 343 15.16 17.02 -20.14
N VAL A 344 14.74 16.40 -21.24
CA VAL A 344 14.80 14.98 -21.61
C VAL A 344 15.69 14.87 -22.86
N PHE A 345 16.59 13.88 -22.83
CA PHE A 345 17.35 13.14 -23.86
C PHE A 345 17.76 13.75 -25.23
N GLY A 346 19.05 13.55 -25.56
CA GLY A 346 19.57 13.50 -26.94
C GLY A 346 21.08 13.16 -27.01
N SER A 347 21.43 12.11 -27.75
CA SER A 347 22.78 11.56 -27.96
C SER A 347 23.64 12.32 -28.98
N VAL A 348 24.97 12.13 -28.94
CA VAL A 348 25.91 11.78 -30.06
C VAL A 348 27.34 12.34 -29.81
N VAL A 349 28.31 11.40 -29.64
CA VAL A 349 29.76 11.32 -30.04
C VAL A 349 30.72 12.49 -29.70
N ASP A 350 32.05 12.39 -29.56
CA ASP A 350 33.12 11.38 -29.52
C ASP A 350 34.35 12.06 -28.88
N SER A 351 35.27 11.31 -28.26
CA SER A 351 36.74 11.53 -28.10
C SER A 351 37.26 12.91 -27.60
N VAL A 352 38.21 13.06 -26.66
CA VAL A 352 39.62 12.61 -26.66
C VAL A 352 40.29 12.88 -25.28
N THR A 353 41.36 12.11 -25.02
CA THR A 353 42.57 12.34 -24.18
C THR A 353 42.52 12.49 -22.65
N GLU A 354 43.13 11.48 -22.04
CA GLU A 354 43.95 11.38 -20.82
C GLU A 354 44.45 12.68 -20.17
N GLU A 355 44.41 12.72 -18.84
CA GLU A 355 45.59 13.04 -18.01
C GLU A 355 45.42 12.51 -16.58
N GLU A 356 46.54 11.99 -16.07
CA GLU A 356 46.73 11.28 -14.81
C GLU A 356 46.75 12.24 -13.61
N CYS A 357 46.31 11.79 -12.44
CA CYS A 357 46.82 12.32 -11.18
C CYS A 357 46.79 11.24 -10.09
N GLU A 358 48.00 10.86 -9.70
CA GLU A 358 48.35 9.88 -8.70
C GLU A 358 48.34 10.46 -7.26
N VAL A 359 48.03 9.55 -6.32
CA VAL A 359 48.54 9.45 -4.94
C VAL A 359 48.01 10.44 -3.88
N SER A 360 47.30 9.88 -2.89
CA SER A 360 47.82 9.72 -1.52
C SER A 360 46.90 8.83 -0.68
N GLU A 361 47.38 7.63 -0.35
CA GLU A 361 46.83 6.80 0.71
C GLU A 361 47.35 7.28 2.06
N GLU A 362 46.44 7.56 2.99
CA GLU A 362 46.76 7.56 4.41
C GLU A 362 45.84 6.57 5.14
N SER A 363 46.42 5.40 5.34
CA SER A 363 45.93 4.28 6.14
C SER A 363 45.78 4.68 7.61
N SER A 364 44.59 4.43 8.18
CA SER A 364 44.46 4.20 9.62
C SER A 364 43.35 3.18 9.85
N GLY A 365 43.74 2.06 10.46
CA GLY A 365 42.99 0.82 10.48
C GLY A 365 41.79 0.82 11.43
N GLU A 366 40.75 0.12 10.99
CA GLU A 366 39.68 -0.41 11.84
C GLU A 366 39.34 -1.83 11.39
N ALA A 367 38.90 -2.62 12.37
CA ALA A 367 38.87 -4.07 12.42
C ALA A 367 38.22 -4.77 11.21
N GLU A 368 38.83 -5.89 10.85
CA GLU A 368 38.37 -6.88 9.88
C GLU A 368 36.91 -7.28 10.16
N ILE A 369 35.99 -6.73 9.37
CA ILE A 369 34.71 -7.36 9.09
C ILE A 369 34.98 -8.19 7.84
N GLU A 370 34.88 -9.52 7.98
CA GLU A 370 34.82 -10.43 6.84
C GLU A 370 33.64 -10.01 5.95
N GLN A 371 33.98 -9.21 4.96
CA GLN A 371 33.14 -8.80 3.86
C GLN A 371 33.09 -10.02 2.94
N GLU A 372 32.07 -10.86 3.10
CA GLU A 372 31.80 -11.87 2.07
C GLU A 372 31.66 -11.12 0.75
N GLY A 373 32.61 -11.43 -0.14
CA GLY A 373 32.78 -10.78 -1.41
C GLY A 373 31.46 -10.76 -2.15
N SER A 374 31.04 -9.56 -2.55
CA SER A 374 30.06 -9.40 -3.61
C SER A 374 30.71 -9.94 -4.89
N ASP A 375 30.72 -11.26 -5.06
CA ASP A 375 31.00 -11.86 -6.35
C ASP A 375 29.93 -11.33 -7.30
N SER A 376 30.38 -10.49 -8.22
CA SER A 376 29.60 -9.98 -9.32
C SER A 376 29.36 -11.14 -10.29
N GLU A 377 28.60 -12.15 -9.87
CA GLU A 377 28.13 -13.23 -10.73
C GLU A 377 27.33 -12.60 -11.88
N ASP A 378 27.67 -12.96 -13.12
CA ASP A 378 27.00 -12.42 -14.30
C ASP A 378 25.54 -12.90 -14.30
N VAL A 379 24.63 -11.99 -13.93
CA VAL A 379 23.18 -12.23 -13.75
C VAL A 379 22.51 -12.83 -15.01
N ARG A 380 23.20 -12.82 -16.14
CA ARG A 380 22.73 -13.32 -17.44
C ARG A 380 22.82 -14.84 -17.59
N GLU A 381 23.65 -15.51 -16.78
CA GLU A 381 23.87 -16.96 -16.84
C GLU A 381 23.00 -17.73 -15.84
N LEU A 382 22.22 -17.01 -15.03
CA LEU A 382 21.42 -17.60 -13.97
C LEU A 382 20.13 -18.23 -14.53
N HIS A 383 19.83 -19.45 -14.05
CA HIS A 383 18.54 -20.11 -14.26
C HIS A 383 17.37 -19.13 -13.98
N PRO A 384 16.28 -19.11 -14.78
CA PRO A 384 15.18 -18.15 -14.60
C PRO A 384 14.63 -18.10 -13.16
N GLY A 385 14.59 -19.24 -12.46
CA GLY A 385 14.22 -19.31 -11.04
C GLY A 385 15.18 -18.55 -10.11
N MET A 386 16.48 -18.68 -10.31
CA MET A 386 17.49 -17.92 -9.55
C MET A 386 17.43 -16.42 -9.90
N LEU A 387 17.15 -16.10 -11.17
CA LEU A 387 17.01 -14.71 -11.61
C LEU A 387 15.83 -14.02 -10.91
N ILE A 388 14.65 -14.64 -10.87
CA ILE A 388 13.50 -14.07 -10.15
C ILE A 388 13.76 -13.99 -8.64
N TYR A 389 14.46 -14.98 -8.07
CA TYR A 389 14.84 -15.00 -6.66
C TYR A 389 15.71 -13.80 -6.27
N LYS A 390 16.82 -13.57 -6.99
CA LYS A 390 17.72 -12.42 -6.75
C LYS A 390 17.05 -11.09 -7.08
N ALA A 391 16.26 -11.03 -8.16
CA ALA A 391 15.57 -9.80 -8.56
C ALA A 391 14.48 -9.38 -7.57
N ALA A 392 13.79 -10.34 -6.94
CA ALA A 392 12.79 -10.08 -5.90
C ALA A 392 13.43 -9.41 -4.67
N GLN A 393 14.56 -9.93 -4.20
CA GLN A 393 15.32 -9.33 -3.10
C GLN A 393 15.81 -7.92 -3.45
N ALA A 394 16.28 -7.73 -4.69
CA ALA A 394 16.76 -6.45 -5.20
C ALA A 394 15.65 -5.45 -5.58
N ARG A 395 14.37 -5.83 -5.44
CA ARG A 395 13.20 -5.00 -5.78
C ARG A 395 13.14 -4.59 -7.26
N ASN A 396 13.63 -5.42 -8.17
CA ASN A 396 13.74 -5.10 -9.59
C ASN A 396 12.60 -5.73 -10.42
N LEU A 397 11.47 -5.03 -10.50
CA LEU A 397 10.26 -5.53 -11.17
C LEU A 397 10.47 -5.86 -12.66
N PRO A 398 11.13 -5.03 -13.49
CA PRO A 398 11.38 -5.39 -14.89
C PRO A 398 12.16 -6.70 -15.05
N VAL A 399 13.15 -6.96 -14.19
CA VAL A 399 13.90 -8.23 -14.20
C VAL A 399 13.03 -9.40 -13.75
N MET A 400 12.19 -9.20 -12.72
CA MET A 400 11.23 -10.23 -12.29
C MET A 400 10.23 -10.56 -13.41
N ALA A 401 9.70 -9.56 -14.11
CA ALA A 401 8.83 -9.75 -15.26
C ALA A 401 9.53 -10.48 -16.41
N ALA A 402 10.80 -10.15 -16.68
CA ALA A 402 11.60 -10.86 -17.66
C ALA A 402 11.81 -12.33 -17.26
N ALA A 403 12.13 -12.62 -16.00
CA ALA A 403 12.31 -13.98 -15.52
C ALA A 403 11.03 -14.82 -15.69
N LEU A 404 9.86 -14.29 -15.30
CA LEU A 404 8.56 -14.95 -15.50
C LEU A 404 8.24 -15.15 -17.00
N ALA A 405 8.56 -14.15 -17.84
CA ALA A 405 8.41 -14.29 -19.29
C ALA A 405 9.26 -15.47 -19.81
N HIS A 406 10.47 -15.67 -19.30
CA HIS A 406 11.34 -16.81 -19.64
C HIS A 406 10.99 -18.11 -18.92
N GLY A 407 9.86 -18.17 -18.20
CA GLY A 407 9.35 -19.39 -17.59
C GLY A 407 9.91 -19.70 -16.21
N ALA A 408 10.41 -18.69 -15.49
CA ALA A 408 10.69 -18.85 -14.06
C ALA A 408 9.42 -19.30 -13.33
N ASP A 409 9.57 -20.32 -12.49
CA ASP A 409 8.53 -20.67 -11.53
C ASP A 409 8.43 -19.56 -10.47
N VAL A 410 7.23 -19.03 -10.27
CA VAL A 410 6.95 -18.00 -9.28
C VAL A 410 7.17 -18.50 -7.85
N ASN A 411 7.05 -19.82 -7.65
CA ASN A 411 7.21 -20.55 -6.40
C ASN A 411 8.54 -21.30 -6.32
N TRP A 412 9.50 -20.94 -7.17
CA TRP A 412 10.82 -21.56 -7.21
C TRP A 412 11.49 -21.56 -5.83
N ILE A 413 12.19 -22.63 -5.50
CA ILE A 413 12.89 -22.77 -4.21
C ILE A 413 14.40 -22.71 -4.44
N ASN A 414 15.09 -21.98 -3.56
CA ASN A 414 16.54 -21.99 -3.53
C ASN A 414 17.06 -22.96 -2.47
N ASP A 415 17.52 -24.14 -2.88
CA ASP A 415 18.02 -25.16 -1.94
C ASP A 415 19.24 -24.66 -1.14
N GLU A 416 20.12 -23.88 -1.76
CA GLU A 416 21.27 -23.24 -1.09
C GLU A 416 20.82 -22.10 -0.16
N GLY A 417 19.67 -21.50 -0.45
CA GLY A 417 19.11 -20.36 0.25
C GLY A 417 18.00 -20.73 1.22
N GLU A 418 18.13 -21.86 1.93
CA GLU A 418 17.18 -22.35 2.93
C GLU A 418 15.76 -22.64 2.39
N ASN A 419 15.64 -23.08 1.14
CA ASN A 419 14.37 -23.27 0.42
C ASN A 419 13.48 -22.01 0.43
N LYS A 420 14.07 -20.82 0.57
CA LYS A 420 13.31 -19.56 0.47
C LYS A 420 12.78 -19.42 -0.96
N THR A 421 11.61 -18.80 -1.09
CA THR A 421 10.96 -18.51 -2.36
C THR A 421 11.24 -17.07 -2.81
N PRO A 422 10.99 -16.71 -4.09
CA PRO A 422 10.99 -15.32 -4.53
C PRO A 422 10.09 -14.42 -3.69
N LEU A 423 8.95 -14.91 -3.19
CA LEU A 423 8.06 -14.14 -2.33
C LEU A 423 8.71 -13.84 -0.97
N ILE A 424 9.37 -14.82 -0.35
CA ILE A 424 10.16 -14.59 0.87
C ILE A 424 11.31 -13.62 0.60
N GLN A 425 11.98 -13.71 -0.55
CA GLN A 425 13.03 -12.76 -0.92
C GLN A 425 12.51 -11.33 -1.13
N ALA A 426 11.32 -11.14 -1.68
CA ALA A 426 10.67 -9.83 -1.73
C ALA A 426 10.37 -9.26 -0.34
N VAL A 427 10.06 -10.13 0.63
CA VAL A 427 9.87 -9.76 2.05
C VAL A 427 11.18 -9.32 2.69
N ILE A 428 12.24 -10.11 2.56
CA ILE A 428 13.60 -9.77 3.04
C ILE A 428 14.09 -8.49 2.37
N GLY A 429 13.83 -8.37 1.07
CA GLY A 429 14.08 -7.16 0.31
C GLY A 429 13.27 -5.97 0.81
N GLY A 430 12.16 -6.14 1.53
CA GLY A 430 11.31 -5.06 2.04
C GLY A 430 10.49 -4.34 0.97
N SER A 431 10.20 -5.00 -0.16
CA SER A 431 9.42 -4.41 -1.26
C SER A 431 7.98 -4.89 -1.25
N LEU A 432 7.06 -4.01 -0.83
CA LEU A 432 5.61 -4.27 -0.91
C LEU A 432 5.16 -4.55 -2.36
N ILE A 433 5.72 -3.81 -3.31
CA ILE A 433 5.32 -3.89 -4.73
C ILE A 433 5.85 -5.17 -5.38
N ALA A 434 7.04 -5.64 -5.01
CA ALA A 434 7.54 -6.94 -5.48
C ALA A 434 6.70 -8.10 -4.93
N CYS A 435 6.29 -8.05 -3.65
CA CYS A 435 5.34 -9.00 -3.10
C CYS A 435 4.01 -8.98 -3.87
N GLU A 436 3.48 -7.79 -4.15
CA GLU A 436 2.24 -7.63 -4.90
C GLU A 436 2.35 -8.22 -6.32
N PHE A 437 3.44 -7.95 -7.02
CA PHE A 437 3.71 -8.50 -8.35
C PHE A 437 3.74 -10.04 -8.37
N LEU A 438 4.44 -10.64 -7.41
CA LEU A 438 4.56 -12.10 -7.32
C LEU A 438 3.20 -12.75 -7.00
N LEU A 439 2.42 -12.16 -6.08
CA LEU A 439 1.07 -12.63 -5.75
C LEU A 439 0.11 -12.48 -6.94
N GLN A 440 0.23 -11.41 -7.72
CA GLN A 440 -0.52 -11.27 -8.96
C GLN A 440 -0.12 -12.31 -10.02
N ASN A 441 1.08 -12.86 -9.94
CA ASN A 441 1.57 -13.94 -10.81
C ASN A 441 1.43 -15.35 -10.19
N GLY A 442 0.72 -15.49 -9.07
CA GLY A 442 0.35 -16.79 -8.50
C GLY A 442 1.32 -17.36 -7.47
N ALA A 443 2.16 -16.52 -6.85
CA ALA A 443 2.95 -16.93 -5.70
C ALA A 443 2.06 -17.48 -4.57
N ASP A 444 2.45 -18.61 -3.99
CA ASP A 444 1.77 -19.17 -2.82
C ASP A 444 2.17 -18.37 -1.57
N VAL A 445 1.19 -17.68 -1.00
CA VAL A 445 1.36 -16.86 0.20
C VAL A 445 1.71 -17.69 1.45
N ASN A 446 1.50 -19.01 1.41
CA ASN A 446 1.70 -19.93 2.53
C ASN A 446 2.88 -20.89 2.37
N GLN A 447 3.62 -20.81 1.25
CA GLN A 447 4.77 -21.69 1.03
C GLN A 447 5.88 -21.41 2.05
N LYS A 448 6.35 -22.48 2.71
CA LYS A 448 7.30 -22.41 3.82
C LYS A 448 8.74 -22.65 3.36
N ASP A 449 9.69 -21.99 4.03
CA ASP A 449 11.13 -22.28 3.92
C ASP A 449 11.50 -23.56 4.71
N ILE A 450 12.78 -23.95 4.73
CA ILE A 450 13.22 -25.15 5.47
C ILE A 450 12.91 -25.07 6.97
N ARG A 451 12.80 -23.86 7.54
CA ARG A 451 12.54 -23.65 8.97
C ARG A 451 11.05 -23.62 9.28
N GLY A 452 10.21 -24.05 8.33
CA GLY A 452 8.76 -24.01 8.45
C GLY A 452 8.14 -22.60 8.40
N ARG A 453 8.91 -21.56 8.02
CA ARG A 453 8.45 -20.17 8.02
C ARG A 453 7.86 -19.78 6.67
N ALA A 454 6.62 -19.34 6.69
CA ALA A 454 5.92 -18.76 5.53
C ALA A 454 6.25 -17.25 5.37
N PRO A 455 5.93 -16.60 4.23
CA PRO A 455 6.09 -15.15 4.04
C PRO A 455 5.56 -14.28 5.18
N LEU A 456 4.43 -14.66 5.80
CA LEU A 456 3.85 -13.96 6.95
C LEU A 456 4.77 -14.00 8.20
N HIS A 457 5.47 -15.11 8.44
CA HIS A 457 6.44 -15.21 9.54
C HIS A 457 7.60 -14.24 9.28
N HIS A 458 8.21 -14.29 8.08
CA HIS A 458 9.31 -13.40 7.69
C HIS A 458 8.93 -11.92 7.80
N ALA A 459 7.75 -11.53 7.33
CA ALA A 459 7.29 -10.14 7.42
C ALA A 459 7.07 -9.70 8.87
N THR A 460 6.62 -10.62 9.74
CA THR A 460 6.39 -10.34 11.16
C THR A 460 7.71 -10.21 11.93
N TYR A 461 8.64 -11.13 11.69
CA TYR A 461 10.01 -11.10 12.21
C TYR A 461 10.75 -9.81 11.85
N LEU A 462 10.61 -9.33 10.62
CA LEU A 462 11.23 -8.10 10.14
C LEU A 462 10.45 -6.82 10.52
N GLY A 463 9.28 -6.95 11.16
CA GLY A 463 8.42 -5.82 11.52
C GLY A 463 7.82 -5.07 10.33
N HIS A 464 7.69 -5.73 9.17
CA HIS A 464 7.16 -5.13 7.94
C HIS A 464 5.62 -5.12 7.94
N THR A 465 5.01 -4.25 8.76
CA THR A 465 3.56 -4.15 8.97
C THR A 465 2.74 -4.09 7.68
N GLY A 466 3.22 -3.36 6.66
CA GLY A 466 2.55 -3.28 5.36
C GLY A 466 2.51 -4.60 4.60
N GLN A 467 3.58 -5.40 4.67
CA GLN A 467 3.64 -6.72 4.05
C GLN A 467 2.78 -7.74 4.82
N VAL A 468 2.75 -7.66 6.16
CA VAL A 468 1.80 -8.44 6.99
C VAL A 468 0.36 -8.17 6.55
N CYS A 469 -0.03 -6.90 6.46
CA CYS A 469 -1.36 -6.49 6.01
C CYS A 469 -1.68 -7.06 4.61
N LEU A 470 -0.74 -6.97 3.67
CA LEU A 470 -0.91 -7.53 2.32
C LEU A 470 -1.14 -9.04 2.34
N PHE A 471 -0.35 -9.79 3.11
CA PHE A 471 -0.45 -11.25 3.15
C PHE A 471 -1.75 -11.74 3.81
N LEU A 472 -2.20 -11.08 4.88
CA LEU A 472 -3.49 -11.36 5.49
C LEU A 472 -4.66 -11.11 4.52
N LYS A 473 -4.62 -9.99 3.77
CA LYS A 473 -5.59 -9.73 2.67
C LYS A 473 -5.61 -10.81 1.59
N ARG A 474 -4.51 -11.56 1.45
CA ARG A 474 -4.32 -12.59 0.43
C ARG A 474 -4.52 -14.01 0.96
N GLY A 475 -5.02 -14.16 2.19
CA GLY A 475 -5.36 -15.45 2.77
C GLY A 475 -4.15 -16.20 3.35
N ALA A 476 -3.15 -15.49 3.85
CA ALA A 476 -2.08 -16.09 4.62
C ALA A 476 -2.63 -16.78 5.88
N ASN A 477 -2.19 -18.00 6.14
CA ASN A 477 -2.54 -18.77 7.32
C ASN A 477 -1.76 -18.23 8.53
N GLN A 478 -2.44 -17.40 9.32
CA GLN A 478 -1.90 -16.82 10.54
C GLN A 478 -1.81 -17.79 11.74
N HIS A 479 -2.34 -19.02 11.62
CA HIS A 479 -2.26 -20.06 12.65
C HIS A 479 -1.15 -21.07 12.38
N ALA A 480 -0.48 -20.97 11.24
CA ALA A 480 0.65 -21.83 10.91
C ALA A 480 1.81 -21.53 11.87
N VAL A 481 2.41 -22.58 12.42
CA VAL A 481 3.63 -22.49 13.24
C VAL A 481 4.87 -22.82 12.42
N ASP A 482 5.99 -22.21 12.79
CA ASP A 482 7.34 -22.56 12.33
C ASP A 482 7.94 -23.75 13.14
N GLU A 483 9.19 -24.12 12.85
CA GLU A 483 9.89 -25.21 13.56
C GLU A 483 10.10 -24.94 15.05
N ASP A 484 10.17 -23.67 15.46
CA ASP A 484 10.27 -23.27 16.87
C ASP A 484 8.90 -23.25 17.58
N GLY A 485 7.84 -23.67 16.87
CA GLY A 485 6.47 -23.67 17.36
C GLY A 485 5.85 -22.27 17.46
N GLN A 486 6.45 -21.27 16.83
CA GLN A 486 5.96 -19.89 16.86
C GLN A 486 4.99 -19.64 15.71
N ASP A 487 3.80 -19.13 16.04
CA ASP A 487 2.90 -18.53 15.05
C ASP A 487 3.24 -17.03 14.86
N PRO A 488 2.75 -16.38 13.79
CA PRO A 488 2.97 -14.95 13.56
C PRO A 488 2.57 -14.07 14.75
N LEU A 489 1.51 -14.42 15.50
CA LEU A 489 1.06 -13.63 16.65
C LEU A 489 2.07 -13.69 17.80
N SER A 490 2.62 -14.87 18.08
CA SER A 490 3.63 -15.10 19.11
C SER A 490 4.91 -14.34 18.77
N ILE A 491 5.34 -14.36 17.50
CA ILE A 491 6.48 -13.57 17.02
C ILE A 491 6.22 -12.07 17.22
N ALA A 492 5.05 -11.58 16.83
CA ALA A 492 4.71 -10.15 16.95
C ALA A 492 4.67 -9.66 18.41
N VAL A 493 4.14 -10.49 19.32
CA VAL A 493 4.11 -10.21 20.77
C VAL A 493 5.53 -10.19 21.34
N GLN A 494 6.37 -11.17 21.00
CA GLN A 494 7.77 -11.22 21.44
C GLN A 494 8.59 -10.04 20.91
N ALA A 495 8.34 -9.62 19.67
CA ALA A 495 8.96 -8.44 19.06
C ALA A 495 8.38 -7.09 19.55
N ALA A 496 7.37 -7.12 20.43
CA ALA A 496 6.64 -5.97 20.94
C ALA A 496 6.07 -5.05 19.82
N ASN A 497 5.66 -5.63 18.69
CA ASN A 497 5.11 -4.88 17.56
C ASN A 497 3.58 -4.77 17.66
N ALA A 498 3.10 -3.72 18.33
CA ALA A 498 1.68 -3.51 18.59
C ALA A 498 0.81 -3.43 17.33
N ASP A 499 1.31 -2.84 16.25
CA ASP A 499 0.56 -2.68 14.99
C ASP A 499 0.32 -4.05 14.34
N ILE A 500 1.35 -4.90 14.29
CA ILE A 500 1.24 -6.27 13.76
C ILE A 500 0.36 -7.14 14.65
N VAL A 501 0.50 -7.04 15.98
CA VAL A 501 -0.39 -7.74 16.93
C VAL A 501 -1.85 -7.36 16.69
N THR A 502 -2.12 -6.07 16.46
CA THR A 502 -3.47 -5.57 16.17
C THR A 502 -4.00 -6.16 14.87
N LEU A 503 -3.22 -6.12 13.79
CA LEU A 503 -3.62 -6.69 12.50
C LEU A 503 -3.94 -8.19 12.59
N LEU A 504 -3.10 -8.97 13.27
CA LEU A 504 -3.29 -10.42 13.43
C LEU A 504 -4.52 -10.74 14.29
N ARG A 505 -4.72 -10.02 15.40
CA ARG A 505 -5.91 -10.21 16.24
C ARG A 505 -7.19 -9.84 15.51
N LEU A 506 -7.19 -8.74 14.75
CA LEU A 506 -8.34 -8.33 13.93
C LEU A 506 -8.64 -9.34 12.82
N ALA A 507 -7.63 -9.84 12.11
CA ALA A 507 -7.80 -10.87 11.10
C ALA A 507 -8.38 -12.15 11.70
N ARG A 508 -7.89 -12.57 12.86
CA ARG A 508 -8.43 -13.74 13.58
C ARG A 508 -9.88 -13.55 13.99
N MET A 509 -10.21 -12.42 14.60
CA MET A 509 -11.59 -12.10 14.97
C MET A 509 -12.52 -12.12 13.74
N ASN A 510 -12.08 -11.55 12.62
CA ASN A 510 -12.87 -11.53 11.38
C ASN A 510 -13.06 -12.93 10.77
N GLU A 511 -12.06 -13.82 10.88
CA GLU A 511 -12.20 -15.24 10.52
C GLU A 511 -13.24 -15.94 11.41
N GLU A 512 -13.15 -15.77 12.73
CA GLU A 512 -14.06 -16.36 13.71
C GLU A 512 -15.51 -15.86 13.53
N MET A 513 -15.70 -14.56 13.26
CA MET A 513 -17.02 -13.99 12.95
C MET A 513 -17.61 -14.59 11.66
N ARG A 514 -16.79 -14.74 10.61
CA ARG A 514 -17.23 -15.36 9.36
C ARG A 514 -17.62 -16.84 9.54
N GLU A 515 -16.92 -17.56 10.41
CA GLU A 515 -17.26 -18.95 10.74
C GLU A 515 -18.54 -19.05 11.59
N ALA A 516 -18.82 -18.06 12.44
CA ALA A 516 -20.00 -18.02 13.30
C ALA A 516 -21.30 -17.66 12.56
N ASP A 517 -21.25 -16.78 11.55
CA ASP A 517 -22.44 -16.26 10.87
C ASP A 517 -23.07 -17.22 9.81
N GLY A 518 -22.46 -18.40 9.60
CA GLY A 518 -22.97 -19.39 8.65
C GLY A 518 -23.04 -18.90 7.19
N PRO A 519 -23.65 -19.67 6.27
CA PRO A 519 -23.58 -19.40 4.82
C PRO A 519 -24.28 -18.11 4.34
N PHE A 520 -25.00 -17.42 5.23
CA PHE A 520 -25.83 -16.24 4.92
C PHE A 520 -25.39 -14.97 5.69
N GLY A 521 -24.26 -15.02 6.40
CA GLY A 521 -23.65 -13.86 7.07
C GLY A 521 -23.27 -12.73 6.11
N GLN A 522 -23.45 -11.48 6.55
CA GLN A 522 -23.05 -10.32 5.76
C GLN A 522 -21.53 -10.29 5.53
N PRO A 523 -21.06 -9.73 4.41
CA PRO A 523 -19.65 -9.81 4.03
C PRO A 523 -18.79 -8.87 4.89
N GLY A 524 -18.20 -9.42 5.94
CA GLY A 524 -17.10 -8.81 6.71
C GLY A 524 -17.52 -7.66 7.62
N ASP A 525 -16.86 -7.56 8.78
CA ASP A 525 -16.97 -6.38 9.62
C ASP A 525 -16.48 -5.15 8.82
N ALA A 526 -17.35 -4.16 8.61
CA ALA A 526 -16.98 -2.92 7.92
C ALA A 526 -15.75 -2.26 8.57
N THR A 527 -15.63 -2.41 9.89
CA THR A 527 -14.50 -1.94 10.68
C THR A 527 -13.20 -2.63 10.28
N TYR A 528 -13.23 -3.95 10.09
CA TYR A 528 -12.06 -4.72 9.62
C TYR A 528 -11.60 -4.22 8.25
N LEU A 529 -12.53 -4.04 7.32
CA LEU A 529 -12.22 -3.58 5.97
C LEU A 529 -11.65 -2.15 5.96
N ASP A 530 -12.18 -1.26 6.80
CA ASP A 530 -11.72 0.13 6.90
C ASP A 530 -10.32 0.21 7.51
N ILE A 531 -10.04 -0.53 8.58
CA ILE A 531 -8.71 -0.59 9.20
C ILE A 531 -7.68 -1.15 8.21
N PHE A 532 -7.98 -2.28 7.55
CA PHE A 532 -7.06 -2.87 6.58
C PHE A 532 -6.83 -1.96 5.36
N ARG A 533 -7.85 -1.20 4.95
CA ARG A 533 -7.71 -0.18 3.91
C ARG A 533 -6.78 0.95 4.35
N GLU A 534 -6.88 1.41 5.60
CA GLU A 534 -6.00 2.43 6.15
C GLU A 534 -4.55 1.95 6.22
N PHE A 535 -4.31 0.73 6.72
CA PHE A 535 -2.97 0.13 6.72
C PHE A 535 -2.41 -0.04 5.31
N SER A 536 -3.23 -0.46 4.34
CA SER A 536 -2.81 -0.56 2.93
C SER A 536 -2.44 0.81 2.35
N HIS A 537 -3.22 1.84 2.68
CA HIS A 537 -2.94 3.21 2.28
C HIS A 537 -1.66 3.75 2.94
N MET A 538 -1.44 3.49 4.24
CA MET A 538 -0.20 3.85 4.93
C MET A 538 1.00 3.10 4.35
N ALA A 539 0.91 1.78 4.20
CA ALA A 539 2.00 0.95 3.66
C ALA A 539 2.42 1.38 2.26
N SER A 540 1.44 1.74 1.42
CA SER A 540 1.71 2.21 0.08
C SER A 540 2.22 3.65 0.11
N ASN A 541 1.44 4.60 0.62
CA ASN A 541 1.67 6.03 0.39
C ASN A 541 2.52 6.71 1.46
N ASN A 542 2.57 6.18 2.68
CA ASN A 542 3.30 6.76 3.82
C ASN A 542 3.97 5.65 4.67
N PRO A 543 4.86 4.82 4.10
CA PRO A 543 5.40 3.64 4.80
C PRO A 543 6.14 4.02 6.09
N GLU A 544 6.68 5.23 6.16
CA GLU A 544 7.33 5.79 7.35
C GLU A 544 6.44 5.78 8.59
N LYS A 545 5.11 5.93 8.42
CA LYS A 545 4.15 5.92 9.53
C LYS A 545 4.06 4.55 10.21
N LEU A 546 4.40 3.49 9.49
CA LEU A 546 4.43 2.12 10.01
C LEU A 546 5.80 1.75 10.60
N ASN A 547 6.83 2.56 10.37
CA ASN A 547 8.17 2.37 10.93
C ASN A 547 8.26 2.99 12.34
N ARG A 548 7.45 2.48 13.28
CA ARG A 548 7.68 2.77 14.71
C ARG A 548 8.85 1.91 15.16
N ARG A 549 10.03 2.52 15.33
CA ARG A 549 11.26 1.81 15.74
C ARG A 549 11.00 0.96 16.99
N SER A 550 10.94 -0.36 16.83
CA SER A 550 11.16 -1.29 17.95
C SER A 550 12.64 -1.19 18.30
N VAL A 551 12.93 -0.37 19.31
CA VAL A 551 14.25 -0.34 19.94
C VAL A 551 14.34 -1.68 20.69
N HIS A 552 15.36 -2.49 20.41
CA HIS A 552 15.56 -3.87 20.88
C HIS A 552 15.13 -4.97 19.89
N PHE A 553 15.85 -5.14 18.78
CA PHE A 553 16.25 -6.47 18.30
C PHE A 553 17.27 -6.29 17.17
N SER A 554 18.53 -6.17 17.55
CA SER A 554 19.66 -6.23 16.63
C SER A 554 20.63 -7.29 17.12
N HIS A 555 20.20 -8.53 17.34
CA HIS A 555 21.07 -9.71 17.47
C HIS A 555 20.27 -10.95 17.08
N SER A 556 20.90 -11.83 16.28
CA SER A 556 20.38 -13.07 15.69
C SER A 556 19.62 -12.96 14.37
N TYR A 557 20.27 -12.37 13.37
CA TYR A 557 20.12 -12.80 11.97
C TYR A 557 21.52 -13.11 11.42
N ARG A 558 21.94 -14.35 11.58
CA ARG A 558 22.85 -15.05 10.68
C ARG A 558 22.20 -16.37 10.32
#